data_AF-A0A5D0JLR4-F1
#
_entry.id   AF-A0A5D0JLR4-F1
#
_cell.length_a   1.000
_cell.length_b   1.000
_cell.length_c   1.000
_cell.angle_alpha   90.00
_cell.angle_beta   90.00
_cell.angle_gamma   90.00
#
_symmetry.space_group_name_H-M   'P 1'
#
loop_
_entity.id
_entity.type
_entity.pdbx_description
1 polymer ?
#
loop_
_entity_poly.entity_id
_entity_poly.type
_entity_poly.pdbx_seq_one_letter_code
_entity_poly.pdbx_strand_id
1 'polypeptide(L)'
;NIPGLPGVGEKTAKKFLKAYGSMEGLFENIHELKGKMKEKVEANQELGLLSKKLATIMLDVPVKFDEKDFEMCDPDIEAVKTIFQDLEFRRLTENFLKTFAAEDTQATAETTSKTEEKAKPKTTSTAGAGQFSL
;
A
#
# COMPACT_ATOMS: atom_id res chain seq x y z
N ASN A 1 -10.00 1.15 -15.01
CA ASN A 1 -11.08 2.15 -15.10
C ASN A 1 -12.34 1.52 -14.53
N ILE A 2 -13.02 2.17 -13.58
CA ILE A 2 -14.25 1.65 -12.94
C ILE A 2 -15.44 2.36 -13.59
N PRO A 3 -16.43 1.64 -14.17
CA PRO A 3 -17.45 2.25 -15.03
C PRO A 3 -18.43 3.19 -14.29
N GLY A 4 -18.72 2.92 -13.01
CA GLY A 4 -19.63 3.73 -12.22
C GLY A 4 -21.08 3.64 -12.69
N LEU A 5 -21.89 4.65 -12.34
CA LEU A 5 -23.28 4.75 -12.77
C LEU A 5 -23.40 5.75 -13.95
N PRO A 6 -23.85 5.32 -15.14
CA PRO A 6 -23.92 6.19 -16.31
C PRO A 6 -24.77 7.44 -16.08
N GLY A 7 -24.20 8.61 -16.40
CA GLY A 7 -24.90 9.90 -16.24
C GLY A 7 -24.85 10.47 -14.81
N VAL A 8 -24.20 9.80 -13.86
CA VAL A 8 -23.92 10.32 -12.52
C VAL A 8 -22.44 10.69 -12.43
N GLY A 9 -22.15 11.99 -12.47
CA GLY A 9 -20.82 12.52 -12.17
C GLY A 9 -20.68 12.91 -10.70
N GLU A 10 -19.48 13.38 -10.32
CA GLU A 10 -19.12 13.73 -8.93
C GLU A 10 -20.15 14.64 -8.23
N LYS A 11 -20.63 15.68 -8.91
CA LYS A 11 -21.62 16.62 -8.35
C LYS A 11 -22.94 15.95 -8.01
N THR A 12 -23.41 15.05 -8.87
CA THR A 12 -24.65 14.32 -8.68
C THR A 12 -24.48 13.22 -7.63
N ALA A 13 -23.34 12.53 -7.65
CA ALA A 13 -22.99 11.52 -6.65
C ALA A 13 -22.99 12.11 -5.24
N LYS A 14 -22.40 13.29 -5.03
CA LYS A 14 -22.43 13.99 -3.73
C LYS A 14 -23.86 14.32 -3.28
N LYS A 15 -24.75 14.72 -4.19
CA LYS A 15 -26.16 14.97 -3.87
C LYS A 15 -26.88 13.69 -3.46
N PHE A 16 -26.66 12.59 -4.19
CA PHE A 16 -27.25 11.29 -3.87
C PHE A 16 -26.74 10.74 -2.53
N LEU A 17 -25.45 10.84 -2.26
CA LEU A 17 -24.91 10.45 -0.96
C LEU A 17 -25.49 11.31 0.18
N LYS A 18 -25.66 12.62 -0.04
CA LYS A 18 -26.29 13.49 0.96
C LYS A 18 -27.77 13.15 1.22
N ALA A 19 -28.50 12.74 0.18
CA ALA A 19 -29.93 12.43 0.28
C ALA A 19 -30.21 11.01 0.79
N TYR A 20 -29.45 10.02 0.30
CA TYR A 20 -29.74 8.60 0.48
C TYR A 20 -28.65 7.83 1.26
N GLY A 21 -27.55 8.50 1.63
CA GLY A 21 -26.47 7.95 2.45
C GLY A 21 -25.52 6.99 1.73
N SER A 22 -26.07 6.05 0.96
CA SER A 22 -25.31 5.01 0.26
C SER A 22 -25.85 4.76 -1.15
N MET A 23 -25.10 3.97 -1.93
CA MET A 23 -25.55 3.54 -3.24
C MET A 23 -26.76 2.60 -3.15
N GLU A 24 -26.79 1.73 -2.15
CA GLU A 24 -27.94 0.88 -1.84
C GLU A 24 -29.16 1.71 -1.45
N GLY A 25 -28.98 2.71 -0.60
CA GLY A 25 -30.04 3.64 -0.22
C GLY A 25 -30.60 4.43 -1.40
N LEU A 26 -29.76 4.79 -2.38
CA LEU A 26 -30.21 5.38 -3.65
C LEU A 26 -31.11 4.40 -4.42
N PHE A 27 -30.76 3.11 -4.45
CA PHE A 27 -31.53 2.10 -5.16
C PHE A 27 -32.86 1.76 -4.49
N GLU A 28 -32.91 1.72 -3.16
CA GLU A 28 -34.16 1.55 -2.40
C GLU A 28 -35.14 2.71 -2.62
N ASN A 29 -34.62 3.93 -2.88
CA ASN A 29 -35.40 5.15 -3.07
C ASN A 29 -35.46 5.62 -4.54
N ILE A 30 -35.30 4.72 -5.52
CA ILE A 30 -35.36 5.07 -6.96
C ILE A 30 -36.66 5.79 -7.33
N HIS A 31 -37.76 5.48 -6.63
CA HIS A 31 -39.05 6.08 -6.88
C HIS A 31 -39.10 7.61 -6.65
N GLU A 32 -38.18 8.16 -5.84
CA GLU A 32 -38.07 9.62 -5.60
C GLU A 32 -37.33 10.35 -6.74
N LEU A 33 -36.58 9.61 -7.57
CA LEU A 33 -35.87 10.17 -8.72
C LEU A 33 -36.87 10.54 -9.82
N LYS A 34 -36.59 11.62 -10.55
CA LYS A 34 -37.47 12.15 -11.60
C LYS A 34 -36.83 12.07 -12.99
N GLY A 35 -37.67 11.82 -14.00
CA GLY A 35 -37.32 11.86 -15.41
C GLY A 35 -36.21 10.89 -15.82
N LYS A 36 -35.39 11.28 -16.81
CA LYS A 36 -34.33 10.44 -17.39
C LYS A 36 -33.28 9.96 -16.40
N MET A 37 -33.14 10.61 -15.23
CA MET A 37 -32.20 10.16 -14.21
C MET A 37 -32.68 8.87 -13.55
N LYS A 38 -33.99 8.75 -13.30
CA LYS A 38 -34.59 7.54 -12.73
C LYS A 38 -34.34 6.33 -13.62
N GLU A 39 -34.70 6.45 -14.91
CA GLU A 39 -34.53 5.39 -15.90
C GLU A 39 -33.08 4.93 -16.02
N LYS A 40 -32.11 5.86 -15.97
CA LYS A 40 -30.68 5.53 -16.01
C LYS A 40 -30.21 4.78 -14.78
N VAL A 41 -30.61 5.23 -13.59
CA VAL A 41 -30.23 4.60 -12.32
C VAL A 41 -30.83 3.18 -12.23
N GLU A 42 -32.10 3.05 -12.61
CA GLU A 42 -32.85 1.78 -12.60
C GLU A 42 -32.27 0.78 -13.61
N ALA A 43 -32.00 1.20 -14.85
CA ALA A 43 -31.44 0.31 -15.87
C ALA A 43 -29.97 -0.10 -15.61
N ASN A 44 -29.25 0.59 -14.73
CA ASN A 44 -27.82 0.35 -14.47
C ASN A 44 -27.53 -0.02 -13.01
N GLN A 45 -28.53 -0.48 -12.27
CA GLN A 45 -28.38 -0.82 -10.85
C GLN A 45 -27.27 -1.86 -10.62
N GLU A 46 -27.28 -2.96 -11.38
CA GLU A 46 -26.27 -4.02 -11.30
C GLU A 46 -24.86 -3.49 -11.59
N LEU A 47 -24.73 -2.61 -12.59
CA LEU A 47 -23.46 -1.99 -12.96
C LEU A 47 -22.93 -1.07 -11.85
N GLY A 48 -23.84 -0.35 -11.18
CA GLY A 48 -23.51 0.47 -10.00
C GLY A 48 -22.99 -0.39 -8.85
N LEU A 49 -23.69 -1.47 -8.51
CA LEU A 49 -23.27 -2.41 -7.46
C LEU A 49 -21.93 -3.07 -7.78
N LEU A 50 -21.73 -3.48 -9.03
CA LEU A 50 -20.45 -4.02 -9.50
C LEU A 50 -19.33 -2.98 -9.35
N SER A 51 -19.59 -1.73 -9.73
CA SER A 51 -18.62 -0.64 -9.59
C SER A 51 -18.25 -0.39 -8.13
N LYS A 52 -19.23 -0.45 -7.22
CA LYS A 52 -18.98 -0.37 -5.77
C LYS A 52 -18.08 -1.53 -5.32
N LYS A 53 -18.39 -2.75 -5.73
CA LYS A 53 -17.57 -3.94 -5.39
C LYS A 53 -16.14 -3.79 -5.86
N LEU A 54 -15.91 -3.35 -7.10
CA LEU A 54 -14.58 -3.16 -7.67
C LEU A 54 -13.79 -2.03 -7.00
N ALA A 55 -14.47 -1.00 -6.49
CA ALA A 55 -13.84 0.11 -5.79
C ALA A 55 -13.61 -0.15 -4.29
N THR A 56 -14.24 -1.20 -3.73
CA THR A 56 -14.14 -1.50 -2.30
C THR A 56 -12.81 -2.17 -2.00
N ILE A 57 -12.04 -1.60 -1.07
CA ILE A 57 -10.81 -2.22 -0.58
C ILE A 57 -11.19 -3.44 0.25
N MET A 58 -10.60 -4.60 -0.08
CA MET A 58 -10.74 -5.81 0.71
C MET A 58 -9.83 -5.71 1.94
N LEU A 59 -10.42 -5.56 3.12
CA LEU A 59 -9.69 -5.47 4.40
C LEU A 59 -9.46 -6.84 5.04
N ASP A 60 -10.29 -7.83 4.72
CA ASP A 60 -10.24 -9.17 5.29
C ASP A 60 -9.35 -10.12 4.46
N VAL A 61 -8.15 -9.65 4.10
CA VAL A 61 -7.21 -10.47 3.31
C VAL A 61 -6.59 -11.52 4.24
N PRO A 62 -6.62 -12.82 3.89
CA PRO A 62 -6.08 -13.89 4.73
C PRO A 62 -4.55 -13.95 4.66
N VAL A 63 -3.88 -12.91 5.15
CA VAL A 63 -2.42 -12.83 5.23
C VAL A 63 -1.98 -13.18 6.64
N LYS A 64 -0.95 -14.02 6.76
CA LYS A 64 -0.28 -14.23 8.05
C LYS A 64 0.61 -13.03 8.33
N PHE A 65 0.34 -12.33 9.43
CA PHE A 65 1.15 -11.18 9.86
C PHE A 65 2.26 -11.66 10.81
N ASP A 66 3.51 -11.36 10.46
CA ASP A 66 4.68 -11.44 11.34
C ASP A 66 5.44 -10.12 11.19
N GLU A 67 5.60 -9.38 12.30
CA GLU A 67 6.24 -8.06 12.31
C GLU A 67 7.67 -8.10 11.76
N LYS A 68 8.39 -9.21 12.02
CA LYS A 68 9.79 -9.38 11.62
C LYS A 68 9.97 -9.46 10.10
N ASP A 69 8.97 -9.96 9.39
CA ASP A 69 9.02 -10.08 7.93
C ASP A 69 8.92 -8.71 7.22
N PHE A 70 8.50 -7.67 7.96
CA PHE A 70 8.34 -6.31 7.44
C PHE A 70 9.41 -5.33 7.94
N GLU A 71 10.40 -5.81 8.69
CA GLU A 71 11.56 -5.00 9.06
C GLU A 71 12.44 -4.73 7.83
N MET A 72 12.99 -3.52 7.73
CA MET A 72 13.92 -3.19 6.66
C MET A 72 15.22 -3.99 6.84
N CYS A 73 15.65 -4.68 5.80
CA CYS A 73 16.90 -5.42 5.77
C CYS A 73 17.76 -4.99 4.58
N ASP A 74 19.07 -5.18 4.72
CA ASP A 74 20.01 -4.92 3.63
C ASP A 74 19.83 -5.93 2.50
N PRO A 75 19.80 -5.46 1.23
CA PRO A 75 19.65 -6.36 0.10
C PRO A 75 20.94 -7.15 -0.14
N ASP A 76 20.82 -8.36 -0.68
CA ASP A 76 21.96 -9.11 -1.21
C ASP A 76 22.46 -8.44 -2.52
N ILE A 77 23.53 -7.66 -2.38
CA ILE A 77 24.07 -6.83 -3.46
C ILE A 77 24.49 -7.67 -4.67
N GLU A 78 25.13 -8.82 -4.44
CA GLU A 78 25.63 -9.67 -5.54
C GLU A 78 24.47 -10.38 -6.25
N ALA A 79 23.49 -10.91 -5.50
CA ALA A 79 22.31 -11.54 -6.10
C ALA A 79 21.50 -10.55 -6.96
N VAL A 80 21.28 -9.33 -6.47
CA VAL A 80 20.56 -8.29 -7.23
C VAL A 80 21.35 -7.86 -8.47
N LYS A 81 22.66 -7.71 -8.36
CA LYS A 81 23.54 -7.34 -9.48
C LYS A 81 23.52 -8.38 -10.59
N THR A 82 23.54 -9.68 -10.28
CA THR A 82 23.41 -10.75 -11.28
C THR A 82 22.09 -10.63 -12.03
N ILE A 83 20.96 -10.49 -11.32
CA ILE A 83 19.64 -10.35 -11.96
C ILE A 83 19.59 -9.10 -12.85
N PHE A 84 20.14 -7.98 -12.40
CA PHE A 84 20.13 -6.74 -13.17
C PHE A 84 21.03 -6.81 -14.40
N GLN A 85 22.13 -7.57 -14.35
CA GLN A 85 22.97 -7.82 -15.52
C GLN A 85 22.22 -8.66 -16.56
N ASP A 86 21.55 -9.74 -16.13
CA ASP A 86 20.77 -10.61 -17.00
C ASP A 86 19.59 -9.86 -17.67
N LEU A 87 18.98 -8.91 -16.96
CA LEU A 87 17.89 -8.06 -17.47
C LEU A 87 18.40 -6.79 -18.19
N GLU A 88 19.72 -6.61 -18.31
CA GLU A 88 20.38 -5.45 -18.90
C GLU A 88 19.99 -4.08 -18.28
N PHE A 89 19.65 -4.06 -17.00
CA PHE A 89 19.20 -2.88 -16.25
C PHE A 89 20.33 -1.95 -15.79
N ARG A 90 21.21 -1.54 -16.72
CA ARG A 90 22.46 -0.80 -16.45
C ARG A 90 22.27 0.43 -15.54
N ARG A 91 21.26 1.27 -15.82
CA ARG A 91 20.98 2.49 -15.04
C ARG A 91 20.44 2.18 -13.63
N LEU A 92 19.64 1.12 -13.48
CA LEU A 92 19.15 0.72 -12.17
C LEU A 92 20.27 0.12 -11.33
N THR A 93 21.21 -0.63 -11.93
CA THR A 93 22.41 -1.14 -11.24
C THR A 93 23.23 0.00 -10.64
N GLU A 94 23.51 1.04 -11.42
CA GLU A 94 24.26 2.21 -10.94
C GLU A 94 23.57 2.91 -9.78
N ASN A 95 22.25 3.11 -9.86
CA ASN A 95 21.47 3.76 -8.80
C ASN A 95 21.38 2.88 -7.55
N PHE A 96 21.19 1.57 -7.71
CA PHE A 96 21.14 0.60 -6.63
C PHE A 96 22.46 0.57 -5.86
N LEU A 97 23.60 0.45 -6.57
CA LEU A 97 24.93 0.45 -5.93
C LEU A 97 25.23 1.76 -5.21
N LYS A 98 24.83 2.92 -5.77
CA LYS A 98 24.97 4.20 -5.07
C LYS A 98 24.16 4.28 -3.77
N THR A 99 23.02 3.59 -3.73
CA THR A 99 22.11 3.63 -2.57
C THR A 99 22.53 2.66 -1.48
N PHE A 100 23.02 1.46 -1.85
CA PHE A 100 23.25 0.37 -0.90
C PHE A 100 24.73 -0.03 -0.73
N ALA A 101 25.63 0.28 -1.66
CA ALA A 101 27.05 -0.10 -1.56
C ALA A 101 27.94 0.96 -0.87
N ALA A 102 27.37 2.10 -0.47
CA ALA A 102 28.11 3.21 0.15
C ALA A 102 28.37 3.02 1.65
N GLU A 103 27.71 2.07 2.31
CA GLU A 103 27.84 1.86 3.76
C GLU A 103 28.77 0.68 4.15
N ASP A 104 29.18 -0.15 3.18
CA ASP A 104 29.91 -1.40 3.43
C ASP A 104 31.44 -1.28 3.57
N THR A 105 32.01 -0.06 3.62
CA THR A 105 33.48 0.10 3.71
C THR A 105 34.02 0.21 5.15
N GLN A 106 33.20 0.11 6.20
CA GLN A 106 33.71 0.20 7.59
C GLN A 106 33.30 -0.90 8.58
N ALA A 107 32.61 -1.96 8.16
CA ALA A 107 32.15 -3.02 9.09
C ALA A 107 32.67 -4.43 8.76
N THR A 108 33.85 -4.56 8.14
CA THR A 108 34.51 -5.88 7.97
C THR A 108 36.00 -5.83 8.32
N ALA A 109 36.29 -5.37 9.53
CA ALA A 109 37.52 -5.75 10.21
C ALA A 109 37.14 -6.07 11.66
N GLU A 110 37.50 -7.29 12.09
CA GLU A 110 37.32 -7.85 13.45
C GLU A 110 35.97 -8.51 13.73
N THR A 111 35.87 -9.83 13.50
CA THR A 111 36.02 -10.83 14.59
C THR A 111 35.68 -12.23 14.08
N THR A 112 36.68 -13.00 13.67
CA THR A 112 36.69 -14.46 13.86
C THR A 112 37.56 -14.75 15.08
N SER A 113 36.94 -15.11 16.21
CA SER A 113 37.44 -16.13 17.17
C SER A 113 36.63 -16.19 18.48
N LYS A 114 36.09 -17.39 18.73
CA LYS A 114 35.81 -18.08 20.01
C LYS A 114 34.38 -18.09 20.59
N THR A 115 34.04 -19.34 20.95
CA THR A 115 32.86 -19.99 21.50
C THR A 115 32.55 -19.65 22.97
N GLU A 116 31.30 -19.91 23.36
CA GLU A 116 30.74 -20.25 24.71
C GLU A 116 29.96 -19.18 25.51
N GLU A 117 28.63 -19.42 25.54
CA GLU A 117 27.69 -19.51 26.67
C GLU A 117 27.51 -18.40 27.74
N LYS A 118 26.21 -18.09 27.95
CA LYS A 118 25.46 -17.70 29.18
C LYS A 118 25.21 -16.23 29.58
N ALA A 119 23.90 -15.99 29.76
CA ALA A 119 23.21 -15.20 30.81
C ALA A 119 22.94 -13.68 30.64
N LYS A 120 21.64 -13.40 30.49
CA LYS A 120 20.78 -12.21 30.72
C LYS A 120 21.14 -11.32 31.95
N PRO A 121 20.43 -10.19 32.23
CA PRO A 121 20.23 -8.90 31.53
C PRO A 121 20.68 -7.67 32.38
N LYS A 122 20.73 -6.44 31.82
CA LYS A 122 20.16 -5.22 32.43
C LYS A 122 20.36 -3.94 31.59
N THR A 123 19.29 -3.14 31.64
CA THR A 123 19.05 -1.76 31.21
C THR A 123 20.07 -0.72 31.66
N THR A 124 20.30 0.33 30.83
CA THR A 124 20.18 1.75 31.23
C THR A 124 20.20 2.71 30.03
N SER A 125 19.38 3.76 30.17
CA SER A 125 19.26 5.08 29.52
C SER A 125 20.34 5.51 28.49
N THR A 126 20.06 6.37 27.51
CA THR A 126 19.72 7.80 27.72
C THR A 126 19.27 8.46 26.40
N ALA A 127 18.41 9.48 26.53
CA ALA A 127 17.75 10.27 25.50
C ALA A 127 18.68 11.05 24.55
N GLY A 128 18.15 11.40 23.36
CA GLY A 128 18.79 12.39 22.48
C GLY A 128 17.99 12.73 21.19
N ALA A 129 17.02 13.64 21.32
CA ALA A 129 16.60 14.67 20.37
C ALA A 129 16.47 14.34 18.86
N GLY A 130 15.23 14.10 18.41
CA GLY A 130 14.84 14.21 17.00
C GLY A 130 14.71 15.67 16.56
N GLN A 131 15.32 16.02 15.43
CA GLN A 131 15.27 17.33 14.81
C GLN A 131 14.41 17.24 13.53
N PHE A 132 13.10 17.39 13.68
CA PHE A 132 12.18 17.62 12.56
C PHE A 132 11.82 19.12 12.56
N SER A 133 12.27 19.87 11.55
CA SER A 133 11.74 21.21 11.27
C SER A 133 10.67 21.12 10.18
N LEU A 134 9.50 21.68 10.47
CA LEU A 134 8.44 22.03 9.53
C LEU A 134 8.90 23.10 8.53
#